data_AF-A0A5S9MP36-F1
#
_entry.id   AF-A0A5S9MP36-F1
#
_cell.length_a   1.000
_cell.length_b   1.000
_cell.length_c   1.000
_cell.angle_alpha   90.00
_cell.angle_beta   90.00
_cell.angle_gamma   90.00
#
_symmetry.space_group_name_H-M   'P 1'
#
loop_
_entity.id
_entity.type
_entity.pdbx_description
1 polymer ?
#
loop_
_entity_poly.entity_id
_entity_poly.type
_entity_poly.pdbx_seq_one_letter_code
_entity_poly.pdbx_strand_id
1 'polypeptide(L)'
;MIMGHKFPDMDSIGASIGILKVAQANGKEGYIVIDANQIGDSVQRLISEIKNYEELWSRFITPEEAMELAKDDTLLVVVDTHKPSLVMEERLLNKIENVVVIDHHRRGEEFIRDPLLVYMEPYASSTAELVTELFRISAEEITD
;
A
#
# COMPACT_ATOMS: atom_id res chain seq x y z
N MET A 1 1.54 -2.38 7.72
CA MET A 1 1.75 -1.06 7.10
C MET A 1 1.60 -1.18 5.61
N ILE A 2 1.00 -0.19 4.96
CA ILE A 2 0.78 -0.15 3.51
C ILE A 2 1.45 1.10 2.96
N MET A 3 2.22 0.95 1.88
CA MET A 3 2.96 2.06 1.28
C MET A 3 2.93 1.97 -0.25
N GLY A 4 2.62 3.08 -0.90
CA GLY A 4 2.68 3.23 -2.36
C GLY A 4 4.01 3.80 -2.87
N HIS A 5 3.99 4.31 -4.10
CA HIS A 5 5.09 5.09 -4.64
C HIS A 5 5.05 6.57 -4.17
N LYS A 6 6.18 7.27 -4.26
CA LYS A 6 6.28 8.73 -4.09
C LYS A 6 5.37 9.41 -5.11
N PHE A 7 4.75 10.52 -4.73
CA PHE A 7 3.74 11.18 -5.56
C PHE A 7 2.61 10.23 -6.01
N PRO A 8 1.90 9.61 -5.05
CA PRO A 8 0.93 8.57 -5.34
C PRO A 8 -0.19 9.10 -6.23
N ASP A 9 -0.62 8.28 -7.18
CA ASP A 9 -1.80 8.56 -7.98
C ASP A 9 -3.06 7.86 -7.42
N MET A 10 -4.14 7.85 -8.18
CA MET A 10 -5.40 7.23 -7.74
C MET A 10 -5.29 5.70 -7.62
N ASP A 11 -4.46 5.05 -8.42
CA ASP A 11 -4.28 3.60 -8.37
C ASP A 11 -3.55 3.21 -7.08
N SER A 12 -2.42 3.87 -6.81
CA SER A 12 -1.64 3.66 -5.58
C SER A 12 -2.47 3.90 -4.31
N ILE A 13 -3.27 4.97 -4.27
CA ILE A 13 -4.18 5.26 -3.14
C ILE A 13 -5.30 4.22 -3.06
N GLY A 14 -5.93 3.87 -4.18
CA GLY A 14 -7.02 2.92 -4.25
C GLY A 14 -6.60 1.52 -3.80
N ALA A 15 -5.48 1.02 -4.34
CA ALA A 15 -4.85 -0.24 -3.94
C ALA A 15 -4.50 -0.23 -2.44
N SER A 16 -3.97 0.88 -1.92
CA SER A 16 -3.64 1.00 -0.50
C SER A 16 -4.87 0.86 0.40
N ILE A 17 -5.98 1.53 0.03
CA ILE A 17 -7.26 1.42 0.75
C ILE A 17 -7.81 0.00 0.65
N GLY A 18 -7.71 -0.65 -0.51
CA GLY A 18 -8.13 -2.04 -0.69
C GLY A 18 -7.38 -3.01 0.24
N ILE A 19 -6.06 -2.89 0.32
CA ILE A 19 -5.25 -3.70 1.25
C ILE A 19 -5.58 -3.39 2.71
N LEU A 20 -5.82 -2.13 3.05
CA LEU A 20 -6.32 -1.77 4.39
C LEU A 20 -7.63 -2.49 4.71
N LYS A 21 -8.57 -2.58 3.75
CA LYS A 21 -9.82 -3.33 3.92
C LYS A 21 -9.61 -4.83 4.05
N VAL A 22 -8.68 -5.42 3.31
CA VAL A 22 -8.28 -6.83 3.50
C VAL A 22 -7.75 -7.06 4.93
N ALA A 23 -6.86 -6.18 5.42
CA ALA A 23 -6.33 -6.28 6.77
C ALA A 23 -7.43 -6.18 7.84
N GLN A 24 -8.34 -5.21 7.70
CA GLN A 24 -9.47 -5.01 8.60
C GLN A 24 -10.43 -6.21 8.61
N ALA A 25 -10.75 -6.78 7.44
CA ALA A 25 -11.60 -7.97 7.33
C ALA A 25 -11.00 -9.18 8.07
N ASN A 26 -9.67 -9.25 8.16
CA ASN A 26 -8.92 -10.28 8.88
C ASN A 26 -8.61 -9.90 10.35
N GLY A 27 -9.26 -8.87 10.89
CA GLY A 27 -9.07 -8.43 12.28
C GLY A 27 -7.67 -7.89 12.58
N LYS A 28 -6.94 -7.42 11.56
CA LYS A 28 -5.61 -6.83 11.70
C LYS A 28 -5.67 -5.32 11.63
N GLU A 29 -4.77 -4.68 12.36
CA GLU A 29 -4.56 -3.24 12.26
C GLU A 29 -3.71 -2.90 11.04
N GLY A 30 -4.10 -1.84 10.34
CA GLY A 30 -3.43 -1.36 9.13
C GLY A 30 -3.37 0.16 9.09
N TYR A 31 -2.29 0.67 8.51
CA TYR A 31 -2.04 2.09 8.30
C TYR A 31 -1.48 2.31 6.90
N ILE A 32 -1.92 3.37 6.23
CA ILE A 32 -1.46 3.79 4.90
C ILE A 32 -0.48 4.95 5.09
N VAL A 33 0.73 4.80 4.57
CA VAL A 33 1.78 5.82 4.68
C VAL A 33 1.63 6.84 3.56
N ILE A 34 1.51 8.11 3.92
CA ILE A 34 1.36 9.22 2.97
C ILE A 34 2.10 10.47 3.46
N ASP A 35 2.85 11.12 2.57
CA ASP A 35 3.46 12.43 2.83
C ASP A 35 2.59 13.53 2.20
N ALA A 36 2.12 14.46 3.03
CA ALA A 36 1.33 15.61 2.58
C ALA A 36 2.08 16.50 1.57
N ASN A 37 3.42 16.50 1.60
CA ASN A 37 4.26 17.23 0.66
C ASN A 37 4.41 16.54 -0.70
N GLN A 38 4.00 15.27 -0.80
CA GLN A 38 4.06 14.48 -2.03
C GLN A 38 2.68 14.27 -2.64
N ILE A 39 1.68 15.07 -2.28
CA ILE A 39 0.35 15.01 -2.88
C ILE A 39 0.30 15.88 -4.14
N GLY A 40 0.18 15.23 -5.30
CA GLY A 40 -0.01 15.93 -6.57
C GLY A 40 -1.44 16.45 -6.76
N ASP A 41 -1.61 17.42 -7.66
CA ASP A 41 -2.91 18.05 -7.96
C ASP A 41 -3.98 17.04 -8.42
N SER A 42 -3.55 15.98 -9.12
CA SER A 42 -4.44 14.94 -9.66
C SER A 42 -5.21 14.17 -8.58
N VAL A 43 -4.64 14.04 -7.38
CA VAL A 43 -5.24 13.28 -6.26
C VAL A 43 -5.71 14.16 -5.12
N GLN A 44 -5.49 15.48 -5.19
CA GLN A 44 -5.87 16.41 -4.13
C GLN A 44 -7.37 16.38 -3.81
N ARG A 45 -8.22 16.26 -4.85
CA ARG A 45 -9.67 16.13 -4.68
C ARG A 45 -10.03 14.83 -3.96
N LEU A 46 -9.42 13.71 -4.35
CA LEU A 46 -9.62 12.43 -3.70
C LEU A 46 -9.25 12.48 -2.22
N ILE A 47 -8.07 13.02 -1.89
CA ILE A 47 -7.63 13.18 -0.49
C ILE A 47 -8.59 14.07 0.30
N SER A 48 -9.08 15.16 -0.30
CA SER A 48 -10.05 16.05 0.35
C SER A 48 -11.36 15.32 0.68
N GLU A 49 -11.83 14.47 -0.22
CA GLU A 49 -13.01 13.63 0.04
C GLU A 49 -12.75 12.57 1.12
N ILE A 50 -11.60 11.89 1.07
CA ILE A 50 -11.22 10.88 2.08
C ILE A 50 -11.21 11.49 3.49
N LYS A 51 -10.74 12.73 3.64
CA LYS A 51 -10.72 13.45 4.93
C LYS A 51 -12.11 13.64 5.55
N ASN A 52 -13.18 13.60 4.77
CA ASN A 52 -14.55 13.65 5.29
C ASN A 52 -14.98 12.34 5.95
N TYR A 53 -14.22 11.25 5.79
CA TYR A 53 -14.46 9.94 6.41
C TYR A 53 -13.46 9.72 7.54
N GLU A 54 -13.78 10.21 8.75
CA GLU A 54 -12.86 10.22 9.90
C GLU A 54 -12.24 8.85 10.20
N GLU A 55 -13.03 7.77 10.16
CA GLU A 55 -12.55 6.41 10.41
C GLU A 55 -11.47 5.99 9.40
N LEU A 56 -11.66 6.31 8.11
CA LEU A 56 -10.69 6.01 7.07
C LEU A 56 -9.47 6.92 7.18
N TRP A 57 -9.69 8.23 7.34
CA TRP A 57 -8.62 9.21 7.44
C TRP A 57 -7.69 8.96 8.64
N SER A 58 -8.24 8.45 9.76
CA SER A 58 -7.44 8.07 10.94
C SER A 58 -6.42 6.94 10.67
N ARG A 59 -6.52 6.25 9.53
CA ARG A 59 -5.59 5.20 9.10
C ARG A 59 -4.49 5.72 8.19
N PHE A 60 -4.56 6.96 7.71
CA PHE A 60 -3.48 7.60 6.97
C PHE A 60 -2.51 8.23 7.97
N ILE A 61 -1.23 7.86 7.86
CA ILE A 61 -0.16 8.32 8.73
C ILE A 61 1.02 8.86 7.91
N THR A 62 1.77 9.76 8.52
CA THR A 62 3.01 10.32 7.96
C THR A 62 4.14 9.28 7.94
N PRO A 63 5.18 9.48 7.11
CA PRO A 63 6.38 8.66 7.16
C PRO A 63 7.02 8.61 8.56
N GLU A 64 7.03 9.74 9.27
CA GLU A 64 7.57 9.83 10.63
C GLU A 64 6.77 8.97 11.63
N GLU A 65 5.44 9.09 11.63
CA GLU A 65 4.57 8.24 12.46
C GLU A 65 4.72 6.76 12.09
N ALA A 66 4.90 6.43 10.81
CA ALA A 66 5.15 5.07 10.37
C ALA A 66 6.48 4.53 10.90
N MET A 67 7.53 5.34 10.94
CA MET A 67 8.81 4.94 11.51
C MET A 67 8.72 4.67 13.03
N GLU A 68 7.87 5.41 13.75
CA GLU A 68 7.62 5.22 15.19
C GLU A 68 6.75 3.99 15.48
N LEU A 69 5.74 3.74 14.65
CA LEU A 69 4.82 2.62 14.81
C LEU A 69 5.40 1.27 14.34
N ALA A 70 6.40 1.29 13.47
CA ALA A 70 7.02 0.08 12.92
C ALA A 70 7.75 -0.75 14.00
N LYS A 71 7.33 -2.01 14.13
CA LYS A 71 7.87 -3.03 15.05
C LYS A 71 8.45 -4.21 14.25
N ASP A 72 9.18 -5.09 14.93
CA ASP A 72 9.84 -6.25 14.31
C ASP A 72 8.86 -7.21 13.61
N ASP A 73 7.63 -7.33 14.10
CA ASP A 73 6.57 -8.17 13.54
C ASP A 73 5.67 -7.45 12.51
N THR A 74 6.00 -6.20 12.16
CA THR A 74 5.22 -5.42 11.19
C THR A 74 5.39 -6.01 9.79
N LEU A 75 4.27 -6.25 9.09
CA LEU A 75 4.25 -6.54 7.66
C LEU A 75 4.16 -5.22 6.88
N LEU A 76 5.08 -4.99 5.95
CA LEU A 76 5.03 -3.90 4.98
C LEU A 76 4.49 -4.42 3.65
N VAL A 77 3.35 -3.90 3.22
CA VAL A 77 2.80 -4.16 1.88
C VAL A 77 3.09 -2.96 1.00
N VAL A 78 3.96 -3.16 0.00
CA VAL A 78 4.24 -2.17 -1.03
C VAL A 78 3.30 -2.40 -2.20
N VAL A 79 2.57 -1.36 -2.58
CA VAL A 79 1.61 -1.40 -3.70
C VAL A 79 2.06 -0.46 -4.81
N ASP A 80 1.77 -0.84 -6.05
CA ASP A 80 1.90 -0.01 -7.25
C ASP A 80 3.32 0.47 -7.56
N THR A 81 4.30 -0.18 -6.95
CA THR A 81 5.70 -0.10 -7.35
C THR A 81 6.48 -1.28 -6.80
N HIS A 82 7.55 -1.64 -7.50
CA HIS A 82 8.53 -2.62 -7.07
C HIS A 82 9.94 -2.04 -6.92
N LYS A 83 10.12 -0.75 -7.19
CA LYS A 83 11.44 -0.10 -7.20
C LYS A 83 11.68 0.62 -5.87
N PRO A 84 12.72 0.25 -5.10
CA PRO A 84 13.04 0.92 -3.83
C PRO A 84 13.16 2.44 -3.97
N SER A 85 13.78 2.95 -5.03
CA SER A 85 13.93 4.39 -5.28
C SER A 85 12.61 5.16 -5.44
N LEU A 86 11.52 4.46 -5.76
CA LEU A 86 10.20 5.04 -6.01
C LEU A 86 9.23 4.88 -4.84
N VAL A 87 9.54 4.15 -3.78
CA VAL A 87 8.62 3.97 -2.64
C VAL A 87 8.47 5.25 -1.82
N MET A 88 7.30 5.50 -1.22
CA MET A 88 7.04 6.70 -0.41
C MET A 88 8.14 7.01 0.62
N GLU A 89 8.62 6.00 1.35
CA GLU A 89 9.64 6.14 2.40
C GLU A 89 10.64 4.97 2.39
N GLU A 90 11.84 5.22 1.88
CA GLU A 90 12.91 4.22 1.80
C GLU A 90 13.44 3.80 3.18
N ARG A 91 13.41 4.68 4.19
CA ARG A 91 13.82 4.31 5.56
C ARG A 91 12.90 3.23 6.13
N LEU A 92 11.61 3.29 5.81
CA LEU A 92 10.62 2.32 6.28
C LEU A 92 10.84 0.97 5.59
N LEU A 93 11.08 0.97 4.28
CA LEU A 93 11.43 -0.23 3.52
C LEU A 93 12.70 -0.91 4.06
N ASN A 94 13.71 -0.14 4.45
CA ASN A 94 14.95 -0.67 5.01
C ASN A 94 14.82 -1.12 6.48
N LYS A 95 13.80 -0.64 7.20
CA LYS A 95 13.58 -0.96 8.62
C LYS A 95 12.77 -2.25 8.81
N ILE A 96 11.85 -2.56 7.89
CA ILE A 96 10.92 -3.68 8.01
C ILE A 96 11.39 -4.84 7.12
N GLU A 97 11.63 -6.01 7.72
CA GLU A 97 12.09 -7.21 7.00
C GLU A 97 10.95 -7.94 6.27
N ASN A 98 9.74 -7.94 6.84
CA ASN A 98 8.59 -8.65 6.29
C ASN A 98 7.92 -7.80 5.21
N VAL A 99 8.35 -7.96 3.95
CA VAL A 99 7.85 -7.16 2.82
C VAL A 99 7.05 -7.99 1.83
N VAL A 100 5.88 -7.47 1.43
CA VAL A 100 5.05 -7.98 0.32
C VAL A 100 5.02 -6.93 -0.77
N VAL A 101 5.10 -7.34 -2.04
CA VAL A 101 5.04 -6.45 -3.20
C VAL A 101 3.85 -6.82 -4.08
N ILE A 102 2.98 -5.87 -4.38
CA ILE A 102 1.84 -6.01 -5.29
C ILE A 102 1.94 -4.92 -6.35
N ASP A 103 2.14 -5.29 -7.60
CA ASP A 103 2.40 -4.31 -8.66
C ASP A 103 2.01 -4.83 -10.04
N HIS A 104 1.54 -3.94 -10.91
CA HIS A 104 1.18 -4.27 -12.30
C HIS A 104 2.21 -3.74 -13.32
N HIS A 105 3.30 -3.13 -12.89
CA HIS A 105 4.36 -2.69 -13.79
C HIS A 105 5.27 -3.85 -14.23
N ARG A 106 5.86 -3.73 -15.42
CA ARG A 106 6.93 -4.64 -15.86
C ARG A 106 8.17 -4.46 -14.97
N ARG A 107 8.76 -5.57 -14.55
CA ARG A 107 9.97 -5.57 -13.73
C ARG A 107 11.13 -4.82 -14.41
N GLY A 108 11.70 -3.85 -13.70
CA GLY A 108 12.91 -3.13 -14.09
C GLY A 108 14.20 -3.72 -13.50
N GLU A 109 15.30 -2.97 -13.59
CA GLU A 109 16.59 -3.34 -12.98
C GLU A 109 16.55 -3.27 -11.44
N GLU A 110 15.89 -2.25 -10.90
CA GLU A 110 15.67 -2.09 -9.47
C GLU A 110 14.50 -2.95 -9.00
N PHE A 111 14.68 -3.62 -7.86
CA PHE A 111 13.66 -4.46 -7.23
C PHE A 111 13.85 -4.53 -5.72
N ILE A 112 12.74 -4.55 -4.97
CA ILE A 112 12.75 -4.78 -3.51
C ILE A 112 13.38 -6.14 -3.20
N ARG A 113 14.34 -6.18 -2.28
CA ARG A 113 15.09 -7.39 -1.97
C ARG A 113 14.33 -8.31 -1.03
N ASP A 114 14.45 -9.61 -1.28
CA ASP A 114 13.95 -10.71 -0.45
C ASP A 114 12.50 -10.55 0.08
N PRO A 115 11.51 -10.16 -0.76
CA PRO A 115 10.12 -10.07 -0.33
C PRO A 115 9.56 -11.45 0.02
N LEU A 116 8.73 -11.52 1.06
CA LEU A 116 8.01 -12.72 1.46
C LEU A 116 7.03 -13.19 0.38
N LEU A 117 6.42 -12.25 -0.33
CA LEU A 117 5.50 -12.50 -1.43
C LEU A 117 5.63 -11.41 -2.49
N VAL A 118 5.60 -11.83 -3.75
CA VAL A 118 5.52 -10.95 -4.91
C VAL A 118 4.30 -11.35 -5.71
N TYR A 119 3.35 -10.44 -5.87
CA TYR A 119 2.24 -10.55 -6.80
C TYR A 119 2.41 -9.50 -7.89
N MET A 120 2.89 -9.93 -9.06
CA MET A 120 3.13 -9.03 -10.18
C MET A 120 2.50 -9.52 -11.47
N GLU A 121 1.59 -8.72 -12.02
CA GLU A 121 0.86 -9.04 -13.25
C GLU A 121 0.95 -7.89 -14.26
N PRO A 122 1.98 -7.88 -15.14
CA PRO A 122 2.22 -6.78 -16.08
C PRO A 122 1.15 -6.51 -17.13
N TYR A 123 0.13 -7.36 -17.18
CA TYR A 123 -1.01 -7.27 -18.09
C TYR A 123 -2.29 -6.78 -17.39
N ALA A 124 -2.28 -6.67 -16.05
CA ALA A 124 -3.39 -6.09 -15.32
C ALA A 124 -3.47 -4.58 -15.59
N SER A 125 -4.69 -4.05 -15.56
CA SER A 125 -4.95 -2.64 -15.84
C SER A 125 -4.39 -1.71 -14.77
N SER A 126 -4.36 -2.20 -13.52
CA SER A 126 -4.03 -1.41 -12.33
C SER A 126 -3.69 -2.32 -11.15
N THR A 127 -2.98 -1.78 -10.17
CA THR A 127 -2.77 -2.47 -8.89
C THR A 127 -4.08 -2.61 -8.12
N ALA A 128 -4.99 -1.65 -8.22
CA ALA A 128 -6.32 -1.70 -7.62
C ALA A 128 -7.16 -2.87 -8.16
N GLU A 129 -7.02 -3.24 -9.43
CA GLU A 129 -7.62 -4.47 -10.00
C GLU A 129 -7.10 -5.71 -9.28
N LEU A 130 -5.77 -5.85 -9.16
CA LEU A 130 -5.13 -6.99 -8.49
C LEU A 130 -5.58 -7.10 -7.02
N VAL A 131 -5.65 -5.98 -6.32
CA VAL A 131 -6.13 -5.94 -4.93
C VAL A 131 -7.61 -6.32 -4.82
N THR A 132 -8.43 -5.91 -5.80
CA THR A 132 -9.85 -6.28 -5.84
C THR A 132 -10.04 -7.79 -5.99
N GLU A 133 -9.22 -8.45 -6.82
CA GLU A 133 -9.23 -9.90 -6.96
C GLU A 133 -8.83 -10.61 -5.66
N LEU A 134 -7.77 -10.14 -4.98
CA LEU A 134 -7.34 -10.67 -3.68
C LEU A 134 -8.44 -10.55 -2.62
N PHE A 135 -9.14 -9.42 -2.58
CA PHE A 135 -10.24 -9.20 -1.64
C PHE A 135 -11.37 -10.20 -1.87
N ARG A 136 -11.73 -10.47 -3.13
CA ARG A 136 -12.78 -11.45 -3.47
C ARG A 136 -12.40 -12.86 -3.02
N ILE A 137 -11.18 -13.30 -3.26
CA ILE A 137 -10.68 -14.61 -2.84
C ILE A 137 -10.73 -14.74 -1.31
N SER A 138 -10.25 -13.73 -0.58
CA SER A 138 -10.28 -13.74 0.89
C SER A 138 -11.70 -13.74 1.46
N ALA A 139 -12.68 -13.15 0.77
CA ALA A 139 -14.07 -13.13 1.21
C ALA A 139 -14.77 -14.47 0.95
N GLU A 140 -14.47 -15.14 -0.17
CA GLU A 140 -15.01 -16.46 -0.51
C GLU A 140 -14.56 -17.54 0.51
N GLU A 141 -13.32 -17.48 1.01
CA GLU A 141 -12.81 -18.38 2.07
C GLU A 141 -13.48 -18.18 3.45
N ILE A 142 -14.15 -17.05 3.70
CA ILE A 142 -14.87 -16.77 4.96
C ILE A 142 -16.30 -17.35 4.92
N THR A 143 -16.80 -17.69 3.73
CA THR A 143 -18.17 -18.20 3.54
C THR A 143 -18.31 -19.72 3.48
N ASP A 144 -17.22 -20.47 3.59
CA ASP A 144 -17.17 -21.94 3.70
C ASP A 144 -16.77 -22.41 5.11
#